data_AF-A0A0U2WYC5-F1
#
_entry.id   AF-A0A0U2WYC5-F1
#
_cell.length_a   1.000
_cell.length_b   1.000
_cell.length_c   1.000
_cell.angle_alpha   90.00
_cell.angle_beta   90.00
_cell.angle_gamma   90.00
#
_symmetry.space_group_name_H-M   'P 1'
#
loop_
_entity.id
_entity.type
_entity.pdbx_description
1 polymer ?
#
loop_
_entity_poly.entity_id
_entity_poly.type
_entity_poly.pdbx_seq_one_letter_code
_entity_poly.pdbx_strand_id
1 'polypeptide(L)'
;MFKGTVMLLATLVSSAFSVNASEEVSFLIPSKSVATNISASDISIRLGQKLVQLDKTLLQARQVYFDLSNSDTVNQETLANLDDLVSLDLALRGVSEYLKRNWSLYNQDILNAHGPVVHQNFKDLVSKSGQLRKNISNICRVLGSSLKETSVNKNCSFTPSEDFFIAANAVSNEIFNIH
;
A
#
# COMPACT_ATOMS: atom_id res chain seq x y z
N MET A 1 -20.55 12.12 -10.24
CA MET A 1 -19.60 12.97 -9.48
C MET A 1 -18.21 12.31 -9.35
N PHE A 2 -17.73 11.58 -10.39
CA PHE A 2 -16.51 10.74 -10.34
C PHE A 2 -15.28 11.35 -11.03
N LYS A 3 -15.36 12.63 -11.41
CA LYS A 3 -14.30 13.29 -12.18
C LYS A 3 -13.10 13.56 -11.27
N GLY A 4 -11.94 13.00 -11.61
CA GLY A 4 -10.69 13.17 -10.85
C GLY A 4 -10.55 12.31 -9.60
N THR A 5 -11.51 11.42 -9.31
CA THR A 5 -11.53 10.62 -8.07
C THR A 5 -10.34 9.65 -7.96
N VAL A 6 -9.96 8.98 -9.05
CA VAL A 6 -8.82 8.04 -9.05
C VAL A 6 -7.50 8.79 -8.89
N MET A 7 -7.33 9.93 -9.55
CA MET A 7 -6.15 10.79 -9.39
C MET A 7 -6.04 11.34 -7.96
N LEU A 8 -7.15 11.81 -7.39
CA LEU A 8 -7.20 12.26 -6.00
C LEU A 8 -6.85 11.12 -5.04
N LEU A 9 -7.41 9.92 -5.26
CA LEU A 9 -7.12 8.74 -4.45
C LEU A 9 -5.65 8.31 -4.58
N ALA A 10 -5.11 8.28 -5.79
CA ALA A 10 -3.70 7.99 -6.04
C ALA A 10 -2.79 9.01 -5.33
N THR A 11 -3.17 10.30 -5.36
CA THR A 11 -2.44 11.37 -4.66
C THR A 11 -2.50 11.21 -3.14
N LEU A 12 -3.65 10.85 -2.59
CA LEU A 12 -3.85 10.66 -1.14
C LEU A 12 -3.20 9.39 -0.60
N VAL A 13 -3.21 8.32 -1.39
CA VAL A 13 -2.47 7.09 -1.08
C VAL A 13 -0.98 7.38 -1.15
N SER A 14 -0.53 8.07 -2.21
CA SER A 14 0.87 8.47 -2.34
C SER A 14 1.30 9.36 -1.19
N SER A 15 0.50 10.33 -0.72
CA SER A 15 0.86 11.22 0.38
C SER A 15 0.81 10.54 1.75
N ALA A 16 -0.13 9.63 1.98
CA ALA A 16 -0.18 8.83 3.21
C ALA A 16 0.98 7.81 3.32
N PHE A 17 1.59 7.47 2.19
CA PHE A 17 2.72 6.54 2.08
C PHE A 17 4.00 7.18 1.57
N SER A 18 4.03 8.50 1.31
CA SER A 18 5.17 9.14 0.69
C SER A 18 6.31 9.05 1.68
N VAL A 19 7.27 8.21 1.31
CA VAL A 19 8.58 8.04 1.93
C VAL A 19 8.46 7.49 3.36
N ASN A 20 8.88 6.22 3.53
CA ASN A 20 9.54 5.73 4.74
C ASN A 20 8.79 4.89 5.79
N ALA A 21 7.99 3.91 5.37
CA ALA A 21 7.67 2.77 6.25
C ALA A 21 8.95 2.07 6.79
N SER A 22 10.05 2.12 6.02
CA SER A 22 11.36 1.61 6.45
C SER A 22 12.04 2.49 7.50
N GLU A 23 11.91 3.82 7.44
CA GLU A 23 12.42 4.67 8.55
C GLU A 23 11.54 4.51 9.78
N GLU A 24 10.23 4.35 9.59
CA GLU A 24 9.31 4.09 10.71
C GLU A 24 9.68 2.86 11.51
N VAL A 25 10.00 1.79 10.81
CA VAL A 25 10.45 0.56 11.44
C VAL A 25 11.88 0.70 12.01
N SER A 26 12.74 1.51 11.40
CA SER A 26 14.12 1.65 11.88
C SER A 26 14.20 2.33 13.25
N PHE A 27 13.38 3.35 13.52
CA PHE A 27 13.35 3.98 14.86
C PHE A 27 12.53 3.22 15.90
N LEU A 28 11.70 2.25 15.49
CA LEU A 28 10.90 1.42 16.39
C LEU A 28 11.63 0.18 16.90
N ILE A 29 12.63 -0.31 16.16
CA ILE A 29 13.36 -1.51 16.52
C ILE A 29 14.72 -1.08 17.11
N PRO A 30 14.96 -1.27 18.41
CA PRO A 30 16.21 -0.85 19.05
C PRO A 30 17.47 -1.40 18.36
N SER A 31 17.42 -2.63 17.84
CA SER A 31 18.53 -3.27 17.11
C SER A 31 18.73 -2.79 15.67
N LYS A 32 17.80 -2.01 15.12
CA LYS A 32 17.88 -1.40 13.77
C LYS A 32 17.89 0.13 13.81
N SER A 33 17.79 0.72 15.01
CA SER A 33 17.80 2.17 15.19
C SER A 33 19.20 2.72 14.97
N VAL A 34 19.37 3.48 13.89
CA VAL A 34 20.56 4.31 13.64
C VAL A 34 20.48 5.62 14.43
N ALA A 35 19.29 6.01 14.91
CA ALA A 35 19.03 7.26 15.62
C ALA A 35 19.01 7.04 17.14
N THR A 36 20.11 7.35 17.81
CA THR A 36 20.31 7.03 19.23
C THR A 36 19.55 7.88 20.25
N ASN A 37 18.65 8.81 19.88
CA ASN A 37 17.97 9.67 20.87
C ASN A 37 16.57 10.18 20.44
N ILE A 38 15.68 9.34 19.90
CA ILE A 38 14.27 9.74 19.70
C ILE A 38 13.46 9.29 20.92
N SER A 39 12.76 10.22 21.58
CA SER A 39 11.96 9.88 22.75
C SER A 39 10.71 9.09 22.35
N ALA A 40 10.19 8.24 23.26
CA ALA A 40 8.94 7.52 23.03
C ALA A 40 7.75 8.48 22.75
N SER A 41 7.79 9.69 23.34
CA SER A 41 6.82 10.75 23.08
C SER A 41 6.88 11.21 21.61
N ASP A 42 8.06 11.47 21.08
CA ASP A 42 8.24 11.91 19.69
C ASP A 42 7.83 10.82 18.70
N ILE A 43 8.19 9.56 18.98
CA ILE A 43 7.75 8.40 18.20
C ILE A 43 6.22 8.34 18.19
N SER A 44 5.59 8.48 19.35
CA SER A 44 4.13 8.45 19.49
C SER A 44 3.45 9.58 18.69
N ILE A 45 3.98 10.80 18.75
CA ILE A 45 3.44 11.95 18.00
C ILE A 45 3.52 11.70 16.49
N ARG A 46 4.66 11.24 16.00
CA ARG A 46 4.86 10.93 14.57
C ARG A 46 3.91 9.84 14.09
N LEU A 47 3.82 8.73 14.83
CA LEU A 47 2.88 7.66 14.51
C LEU A 47 1.43 8.15 14.56
N GLY A 48 1.07 8.95 15.56
CA GLY A 48 -0.28 9.52 15.70
C GLY A 48 -0.67 10.39 14.52
N GLN A 49 0.21 11.29 14.07
CA GLN A 49 -0.03 12.13 12.88
C GLN A 49 -0.25 11.29 11.62
N LYS A 50 0.56 10.24 11.44
CA LYS A 50 0.39 9.32 10.32
C LYS A 50 -0.90 8.52 10.39
N LEU A 51 -1.29 8.05 11.57
CA LEU A 51 -2.56 7.35 11.78
C LEU A 51 -3.75 8.24 11.39
N VAL A 52 -3.70 9.53 11.73
CA VAL A 52 -4.74 10.50 11.34
C VAL A 52 -4.80 10.69 9.83
N GLN A 53 -3.65 10.74 9.13
CA GLN A 53 -3.62 10.81 7.67
C GLN A 53 -4.18 9.53 7.04
N LEU A 54 -3.77 8.36 7.56
CA LEU A 54 -4.26 7.06 7.10
C LEU A 54 -5.78 6.92 7.31
N ASP A 55 -6.33 7.42 8.42
CA ASP A 55 -7.78 7.39 8.66
C ASP A 55 -8.54 8.20 7.61
N LYS A 56 -8.04 9.39 7.26
CA LYS A 56 -8.62 10.21 6.19
C LYS A 56 -8.58 9.51 4.85
N THR A 57 -7.42 8.98 4.47
CA THR A 57 -7.24 8.26 3.20
C THR A 57 -8.09 6.99 3.15
N LEU A 58 -8.20 6.25 4.26
CA LEU A 58 -9.02 5.05 4.34
C LEU A 58 -10.52 5.36 4.22
N LEU A 59 -11.00 6.42 4.86
CA LEU A 59 -12.38 6.87 4.71
C LEU A 59 -12.69 7.22 3.25
N GLN A 60 -11.79 7.95 2.59
CA GLN A 60 -11.93 8.30 1.18
C GLN A 60 -11.89 7.06 0.28
N ALA A 61 -10.96 6.12 0.50
CA ALA A 61 -10.91 4.87 -0.25
C ALA A 61 -12.20 4.05 -0.10
N ARG A 62 -12.76 3.96 1.11
CA ARG A 62 -14.04 3.28 1.36
C ARG A 62 -15.19 3.96 0.63
N GLN A 63 -15.25 5.29 0.67
CA GLN A 63 -16.28 6.06 -0.04
C GLN A 63 -16.18 5.81 -1.55
N VAL A 64 -14.98 5.92 -2.12
CA VAL A 64 -14.75 5.66 -3.56
C VAL A 64 -15.13 4.23 -3.93
N TYR A 65 -14.76 3.24 -3.12
CA TYR A 65 -15.14 1.86 -3.37
C TYR A 65 -16.66 1.66 -3.33
N PHE A 66 -17.34 2.25 -2.34
CA PHE A 66 -18.80 2.20 -2.23
C PHE A 66 -19.45 2.85 -3.45
N ASP A 67 -19.02 4.06 -3.82
CA ASP A 67 -19.59 4.80 -4.94
C ASP A 67 -19.39 4.04 -6.26
N LEU A 68 -18.20 3.49 -6.50
CA LEU A 68 -17.91 2.68 -7.71
C LEU A 68 -18.73 1.39 -7.75
N SER A 69 -18.92 0.73 -6.60
CA SER A 69 -19.68 -0.53 -6.54
C SER A 69 -21.18 -0.35 -6.76
N ASN A 70 -21.69 0.88 -6.55
CA ASN A 70 -23.10 1.23 -6.75
C ASN A 70 -23.32 2.11 -7.99
N SER A 71 -22.29 2.34 -8.80
CA SER A 71 -22.42 3.13 -10.03
C SER A 71 -22.83 2.23 -11.17
N ASP A 72 -23.94 2.56 -11.85
CA ASP A 72 -24.41 1.84 -13.04
C ASP A 72 -23.45 1.95 -14.23
N THR A 73 -22.60 2.99 -14.24
CA THR A 73 -21.60 3.23 -15.28
C THR A 73 -20.31 3.80 -14.69
N VAL A 74 -19.17 3.41 -15.24
CA VAL A 74 -17.85 3.98 -14.90
C VAL A 74 -17.39 4.83 -16.08
N ASN A 75 -17.18 6.13 -15.85
CA ASN A 75 -16.76 7.05 -16.91
C ASN A 75 -15.31 6.75 -17.34
N GLN A 76 -14.99 6.92 -18.63
CA GLN A 76 -13.61 6.75 -19.14
C GLN A 76 -12.58 7.64 -18.42
N GLU A 77 -12.96 8.86 -18.02
CA GLU A 77 -12.08 9.74 -17.22
C GLU A 77 -11.77 9.17 -15.82
N THR A 78 -12.60 8.27 -15.29
CA THR A 78 -12.35 7.57 -14.02
C THR A 78 -11.34 6.44 -14.20
N LEU A 79 -11.17 5.93 -15.42
CA LEU A 79 -10.15 4.95 -15.77
C LEU A 79 -8.79 5.62 -16.06
N ALA A 80 -8.79 6.94 -16.28
CA ALA A 80 -7.55 7.71 -16.37
C ALA A 80 -6.79 7.60 -15.03
N ASN A 81 -5.52 7.20 -15.10
CA ASN A 81 -4.64 6.92 -13.97
C ASN A 81 -4.95 5.59 -13.21
N LEU A 82 -5.66 4.64 -13.83
CA LEU A 82 -5.80 3.30 -13.24
C LEU A 82 -4.44 2.61 -13.05
N ASP A 83 -3.54 2.74 -14.02
CA ASP A 83 -2.19 2.14 -13.94
C ASP A 83 -1.37 2.69 -12.76
N ASP A 84 -1.53 3.97 -12.44
CA ASP A 84 -0.93 4.58 -11.25
C ASP A 84 -1.51 3.98 -9.98
N LEU A 85 -2.84 3.79 -9.93
CA LEU A 85 -3.50 3.18 -8.78
C LEU A 85 -3.11 1.70 -8.60
N VAL A 86 -2.93 0.96 -9.70
CA VAL A 86 -2.41 -0.42 -9.68
C VAL A 86 -0.97 -0.45 -9.19
N SER A 87 -0.13 0.47 -9.64
CA SER A 87 1.25 0.61 -9.16
C SER A 87 1.29 0.90 -7.65
N LEU A 88 0.38 1.76 -7.17
CA LEU A 88 0.23 2.04 -5.74
C LEU A 88 -0.29 0.84 -4.95
N ASP A 89 -1.19 0.02 -5.51
CA ASP A 89 -1.63 -1.24 -4.87
C ASP A 89 -0.45 -2.19 -4.62
N LEU A 90 0.46 -2.32 -5.59
CA LEU A 90 1.68 -3.12 -5.45
C LEU A 90 2.62 -2.56 -4.38
N ALA A 91 2.81 -1.24 -4.33
CA ALA A 91 3.61 -0.59 -3.30
C ALA A 91 2.99 -0.80 -1.90
N LEU A 92 1.68 -0.61 -1.77
CA LEU A 92 0.92 -0.86 -0.53
C LEU A 92 1.02 -2.32 -0.08
N ARG A 93 1.05 -3.27 -1.01
CA ARG A 93 1.31 -4.68 -0.71
C ARG A 93 2.69 -4.87 -0.08
N GLY A 94 3.73 -4.32 -0.70
CA GLY A 94 5.09 -4.38 -0.15
C GLY A 94 5.18 -3.79 1.27
N VAL A 95 4.65 -2.58 1.45
CA VAL A 95 4.65 -1.90 2.76
C VAL A 95 3.84 -2.68 3.80
N SER A 96 2.65 -3.16 3.44
CA SER A 96 1.79 -3.90 4.37
C SER A 96 2.47 -5.20 4.84
N GLU A 97 3.09 -5.97 3.94
CA GLU A 97 3.80 -7.18 4.32
C GLU A 97 5.07 -6.87 5.14
N TYR A 98 5.78 -5.79 4.82
CA TYR A 98 6.92 -5.32 5.61
C TYR A 98 6.51 -4.96 7.05
N LEU A 99 5.45 -4.18 7.23
CA LEU A 99 4.94 -3.80 8.55
C LEU A 99 4.45 -5.03 9.34
N LYS A 100 3.70 -5.93 8.71
CA LYS A 100 3.26 -7.20 9.35
C LYS A 100 4.43 -8.06 9.79
N ARG A 101 5.46 -8.19 8.95
CA ARG A 101 6.67 -8.97 9.28
C ARG A 101 7.37 -8.36 10.50
N ASN A 102 7.58 -7.05 10.52
CA ASN A 102 8.27 -6.41 11.65
C ASN A 102 7.40 -6.44 12.92
N TRP A 103 6.08 -6.31 12.82
CA TRP A 103 5.17 -6.53 13.95
C TRP A 103 5.30 -7.95 14.53
N SER A 104 5.26 -8.96 13.67
CA SER A 104 5.44 -10.37 14.06
C SER A 104 6.74 -10.60 14.83
N LEU A 105 7.84 -10.03 14.32
CA LEU A 105 9.17 -10.24 14.88
C LEU A 105 9.46 -9.42 16.14
N TYR A 106 8.96 -8.18 16.23
CA TYR A 106 9.47 -7.19 17.19
C TYR A 106 8.39 -6.59 18.11
N ASN A 107 7.14 -7.09 18.11
CA ASN A 107 6.08 -6.48 18.93
C ASN A 107 6.44 -6.39 20.43
N GLN A 108 7.05 -7.43 21.02
CA GLN A 108 7.45 -7.41 22.43
C GLN A 108 8.61 -6.45 22.68
N ASP A 109 9.59 -6.41 21.77
CA ASP A 109 10.73 -5.49 21.88
C ASP A 109 10.27 -4.03 21.84
N ILE A 110 9.32 -3.72 20.95
CA ILE A 110 8.71 -2.38 20.83
C ILE A 110 7.95 -2.03 22.13
N LEU A 111 7.19 -2.96 22.69
CA LEU A 111 6.47 -2.76 23.95
C LEU A 111 7.43 -2.46 25.10
N ASN A 112 8.50 -3.25 25.21
CA ASN A 112 9.47 -3.13 26.29
C ASN A 112 10.32 -1.85 26.16
N ALA A 113 10.70 -1.46 24.94
CA ALA A 113 11.57 -0.32 24.71
C ALA A 113 10.82 1.04 24.71
N HIS A 114 9.57 1.06 24.24
CA HIS A 114 8.86 2.32 23.97
C HIS A 114 7.51 2.45 24.70
N GLY A 115 7.08 1.38 25.37
CA GLY A 115 5.85 1.38 26.17
C GLY A 115 4.57 1.13 25.37
N PRO A 116 3.43 1.04 26.08
CA PRO A 116 2.16 0.56 25.52
C PRO A 116 1.55 1.47 24.46
N VAL A 117 1.77 2.79 24.55
CA VAL A 117 1.23 3.77 23.61
C VAL A 117 1.86 3.61 22.23
N VAL A 118 3.19 3.57 22.16
CA VAL A 118 3.92 3.37 20.90
C VAL A 118 3.60 1.99 20.31
N HIS A 119 3.55 0.96 21.14
CA HIS A 119 3.16 -0.38 20.74
C HIS A 119 1.75 -0.41 20.10
N GLN A 120 0.77 0.22 20.74
CA GLN A 120 -0.59 0.29 20.21
C GLN A 120 -0.67 1.09 18.91
N ASN A 121 0.02 2.24 18.83
CA ASN A 121 0.08 3.04 17.60
C ASN A 121 0.70 2.25 16.43
N PHE A 122 1.75 1.46 16.68
CA PHE A 122 2.34 0.62 15.65
C PHE A 122 1.42 -0.54 15.22
N LYS A 123 0.71 -1.15 16.17
CA LYS A 123 -0.35 -2.15 15.87
C LYS A 123 -1.43 -1.56 14.97
N ASP A 124 -1.87 -0.36 15.27
CA ASP A 124 -2.89 0.35 14.49
C ASP A 124 -2.36 0.71 13.10
N LEU A 125 -1.09 1.09 12.98
CA LEU A 125 -0.44 1.35 11.69
C LEU A 125 -0.45 0.10 10.80
N VAL A 126 -0.09 -1.06 11.36
CA VAL A 126 -0.11 -2.35 10.65
C VAL A 126 -1.53 -2.69 10.18
N SER A 127 -2.52 -2.57 11.09
CA SER A 127 -3.93 -2.87 10.80
C SER A 127 -4.50 -1.96 9.72
N LYS A 128 -4.37 -0.64 9.88
CA LYS A 128 -4.93 0.35 8.95
C LYS A 128 -4.26 0.29 7.58
N SER A 129 -2.95 0.06 7.52
CA SER A 129 -2.26 -0.15 6.23
C SER A 129 -2.81 -1.38 5.49
N GLY A 130 -3.08 -2.47 6.21
CA GLY A 130 -3.71 -3.66 5.64
C GLY A 130 -5.13 -3.42 5.14
N GLN A 131 -5.92 -2.61 5.87
CA GLN A 131 -7.27 -2.22 5.45
C GLN A 131 -7.25 -1.33 4.20
N LEU A 132 -6.36 -0.34 4.15
CA LEU A 132 -6.25 0.55 3.00
C LEU A 132 -5.88 -0.25 1.75
N ARG A 133 -4.84 -1.09 1.83
CA ARG A 133 -4.47 -2.00 0.74
C ARG A 133 -5.68 -2.76 0.22
N LYS A 134 -6.45 -3.43 1.09
CA LYS A 134 -7.65 -4.18 0.66
C LYS A 134 -8.66 -3.30 -0.08
N ASN A 135 -8.89 -2.07 0.37
CA ASN A 135 -9.80 -1.15 -0.31
C ASN A 135 -9.26 -0.74 -1.68
N ILE A 136 -7.97 -0.39 -1.78
CA ILE A 136 -7.34 -0.05 -3.07
C ILE A 136 -7.38 -1.24 -4.03
N SER A 137 -7.01 -2.45 -3.59
CA SER A 137 -7.10 -3.67 -4.41
C SER A 137 -8.53 -3.92 -4.91
N ASN A 138 -9.54 -3.69 -4.07
CA ASN A 138 -10.95 -3.82 -4.46
C ASN A 138 -11.37 -2.78 -5.49
N ILE A 139 -10.92 -1.53 -5.35
CA ILE A 139 -11.17 -0.46 -6.33
C ILE A 139 -10.53 -0.81 -7.67
N CYS A 140 -9.25 -1.20 -7.68
CA CYS A 140 -8.56 -1.64 -8.90
C CYS A 140 -9.29 -2.80 -9.58
N ARG A 141 -9.81 -3.76 -8.79
CA ARG A 141 -10.58 -4.89 -9.31
C ARG A 141 -11.89 -4.44 -9.96
N VAL A 142 -12.66 -3.56 -9.32
CA VAL A 142 -13.93 -3.05 -9.89
C VAL A 142 -13.66 -2.31 -11.20
N LEU A 143 -12.70 -1.38 -11.21
CA LEU A 143 -12.33 -0.61 -12.40
C LEU A 143 -11.77 -1.50 -13.53
N GLY A 144 -10.96 -2.50 -13.18
CA GLY A 144 -10.41 -3.47 -14.14
C GLY A 144 -11.47 -4.40 -14.75
N SER A 145 -12.51 -4.77 -14.00
CA SER A 145 -13.66 -5.51 -14.55
C SER A 145 -14.46 -4.66 -15.54
N SER A 146 -14.68 -3.37 -15.24
CA SER A 146 -15.37 -2.45 -16.14
C SER A 146 -14.64 -2.28 -17.48
N LEU A 147 -13.30 -2.31 -17.49
CA LEU A 147 -12.48 -2.34 -18.71
C LEU A 147 -12.68 -3.61 -19.54
N LYS A 148 -12.85 -4.78 -18.90
CA LYS A 148 -13.09 -6.05 -19.60
C LYS A 148 -14.49 -6.11 -20.22
N GLU A 149 -15.48 -5.49 -19.61
CA GLU A 149 -16.81 -5.33 -20.20
C GLU A 149 -16.81 -4.36 -21.39
N THR A 150 -15.91 -3.36 -21.41
CA THR A 150 -15.73 -2.48 -22.59
C THR A 150 -14.82 -3.05 -23.67
N SER A 151 -14.01 -4.08 -23.36
CA SER A 151 -13.04 -4.67 -24.30
C SER A 151 -13.40 -6.10 -24.71
N VAL A 152 -14.55 -6.27 -25.37
CA VAL A 152 -14.69 -7.36 -26.34
C VAL A 152 -14.00 -6.93 -27.63
N ASN A 153 -12.67 -6.91 -27.62
CA ASN A 153 -11.89 -6.87 -28.85
C ASN A 153 -11.05 -8.14 -28.91
N LYS A 154 -11.53 -9.11 -29.69
CA LYS A 154 -10.82 -10.35 -30.02
C LYS A 154 -9.58 -9.96 -30.83
N ASN A 155 -8.44 -9.78 -30.17
CA ASN A 155 -7.08 -10.11 -30.66
C ASN A 155 -6.01 -9.41 -29.80
N CYS A 156 -5.45 -10.15 -28.85
CA CYS A 156 -4.10 -9.87 -28.36
C CYS A 156 -3.50 -11.19 -27.87
N SER A 157 -2.96 -11.98 -28.80
CA SER A 157 -2.08 -13.10 -28.46
C SER A 157 -0.71 -12.52 -28.12
N PHE A 158 -0.38 -12.49 -26.83
CA PHE A 158 0.99 -12.32 -26.39
C PHE A 158 1.73 -13.65 -26.59
N THR A 159 2.75 -13.64 -27.45
CA THR A 159 3.66 -14.78 -27.62
C THR A 159 5.00 -14.36 -27.00
N PRO A 160 5.37 -14.88 -25.82
CA PRO A 160 6.61 -14.48 -25.15
C PRO A 160 7.84 -14.84 -25.99
N SER A 161 8.77 -13.90 -26.12
CA SER A 161 10.05 -14.10 -26.80
C SER A 161 11.06 -14.81 -25.90
N GLU A 162 12.11 -15.38 -26.50
CA GLU A 162 13.22 -16.02 -25.78
C GLU A 162 13.89 -15.05 -24.80
N ASP A 163 14.04 -13.77 -25.18
CA ASP A 163 14.59 -12.71 -24.33
C ASP A 163 13.75 -12.47 -23.06
N PHE A 164 12.43 -12.63 -23.16
CA PHE A 164 11.53 -12.51 -22.01
C PHE A 164 11.80 -13.62 -20.98
N PHE A 165 12.06 -14.85 -21.44
CA PHE A 165 12.41 -15.96 -20.56
C PHE A 165 13.81 -15.82 -19.95
N ILE A 166 14.78 -15.33 -20.72
CA ILE A 166 16.14 -15.07 -20.22
C ILE A 166 16.12 -13.99 -19.13
N ALA A 167 15.40 -12.89 -19.35
CA ALA A 167 15.26 -11.82 -18.37
C ALA A 167 14.51 -12.28 -17.10
N ALA A 168 13.43 -13.06 -17.26
CA ALA A 168 12.69 -13.60 -16.12
C ALA A 168 13.52 -14.58 -15.28
N ASN A 169 14.40 -15.35 -15.93
CA ASN A 169 15.28 -16.31 -15.25
C ASN A 169 16.47 -15.62 -14.55
N ALA A 170 17.04 -14.57 -15.15
CA ALA A 170 18.07 -13.75 -14.51
C ALA A 170 17.54 -13.06 -13.24
N VAL A 171 16.34 -12.49 -13.31
CA VAL A 171 15.68 -11.84 -12.16
C VAL A 171 15.35 -12.85 -11.06
N SER A 172 14.95 -14.08 -11.41
CA SER A 172 14.65 -15.11 -10.41
C SER A 172 15.90 -15.61 -9.69
N ASN A 173 17.01 -15.79 -10.41
CA ASN A 173 18.26 -16.32 -9.84
C ASN A 173 19.09 -15.27 -9.09
N GLU A 174 19.00 -13.98 -9.44
CA GLU A 174 19.74 -12.91 -8.75
C GLU A 174 19.01 -12.36 -7.52
N ILE A 175 17.67 -12.42 -7.48
CA ILE A 175 16.87 -11.86 -6.37
C ILE A 175 16.55 -12.91 -5.32
N PHE A 176 16.36 -14.16 -5.72
CA PHE A 176 16.19 -15.30 -4.82
C PHE A 176 17.41 -16.20 -4.96
N ASN A 177 18.43 -16.01 -4.12
CA ASN A 177 19.50 -17.00 -3.98
C ASN A 177 18.88 -18.34 -3.56
N ILE A 178 18.47 -19.17 -4.52
CA ILE A 178 18.09 -20.57 -4.35
C ILE A 178 19.29 -21.38 -4.84
N HIS A 179 20.26 -21.52 -3.93
CA HIS A 179 21.11 -22.70 -3.81
C HIS A 179 20.94 -23.24 -2.39
#